data_AF-A0A1G0G1H7-F1
#
_entry.id   AF-A0A1G0G1H7-F1
#
_cell.length_a   1.000
_cell.length_b   1.000
_cell.length_c   1.000
_cell.angle_alpha   90.00
_cell.angle_beta   90.00
_cell.angle_gamma   90.00
#
_symmetry.space_group_name_H-M   'P 1'
#
loop_
_entity.id
_entity.type
_entity.pdbx_description
1 polymer ?
#
loop_
_entity_poly.entity_id
_entity_poly.type
_entity_poly.pdbx_seq_one_letter_code
_entity_poly.pdbx_strand_id
1 'polypeptide(L)'
;MELQIVAWMILRIMYAWMFLYPLKVLLSDWQVTKNTVALIVPKRLVPLSSILMVIVMIIGALSILLGFYAQIGGLLLLVYCLMGAVVHYKLAKLIINHQAMANQSNNAALQEVIDMGVVGNVSSAQKNFVLAAVAFFFMLLGSGPMSLTAPFFQPWIVY
;
A
#
# COMPACT_ATOMS: atom_id res chain seq x y z
N MET A 1 -15.64 13.82 -22.87
CA MET A 1 -16.51 13.28 -21.80
C MET A 1 -16.38 11.76 -21.69
N GLU A 2 -16.75 10.96 -22.70
CA GLU A 2 -16.71 9.48 -22.59
C GLU A 2 -15.31 8.91 -22.32
N LEU A 3 -14.27 9.38 -23.03
CA LEU A 3 -12.89 8.91 -22.82
C LEU A 3 -12.33 9.23 -21.42
N GLN A 4 -12.73 10.36 -20.84
CA GLN A 4 -12.31 10.75 -19.49
C GLN A 4 -12.92 9.81 -18.44
N ILE A 5 -14.19 9.46 -18.59
CA ILE A 5 -14.87 8.51 -17.70
C ILE A 5 -14.16 7.15 -17.73
N VAL A 6 -13.84 6.65 -18.92
CA VAL A 6 -13.09 5.39 -19.10
C VAL A 6 -11.71 5.47 -18.43
N ALA A 7 -10.97 6.56 -18.61
CA ALA A 7 -9.66 6.74 -17.98
C ALA A 7 -9.74 6.72 -16.44
N TRP A 8 -10.73 7.40 -15.86
CA TRP A 8 -10.97 7.39 -14.42
C TRP A 8 -11.36 6.01 -13.90
N MET A 9 -12.20 5.27 -14.63
CA MET A 9 -12.55 3.90 -14.29
C MET A 9 -11.33 2.99 -14.27
N ILE A 10 -10.50 3.04 -15.31
CA ILE A 10 -9.26 2.25 -15.38
C ILE A 10 -8.36 2.58 -14.19
N LEU A 11 -8.15 3.88 -13.90
CA LEU A 11 -7.31 4.29 -12.78
C LEU A 11 -7.85 3.75 -11.44
N ARG A 12 -9.16 3.87 -11.18
CA ARG A 12 -9.79 3.35 -9.95
C ARG A 12 -9.67 1.84 -9.82
N ILE A 13 -9.94 1.10 -10.90
CA ILE A 13 -9.85 -0.36 -10.93
C ILE A 13 -8.41 -0.80 -10.67
N MET A 14 -7.45 -0.26 -11.41
CA MET A 14 -6.04 -0.60 -11.26
C MET A 14 -5.52 -0.25 -9.87
N TYR A 15 -5.89 0.93 -9.36
CA TYR A 15 -5.46 1.37 -8.04
C TYR A 15 -6.05 0.50 -6.93
N ALA A 16 -7.36 0.25 -6.95
CA ALA A 16 -8.01 -0.61 -5.96
C ALA A 16 -7.48 -2.05 -6.00
N TRP A 17 -7.25 -2.59 -7.20
CA TRP A 17 -6.68 -3.93 -7.39
C TRP A 17 -5.34 -4.09 -6.66
N MET A 18 -4.47 -3.07 -6.69
CA MET A 18 -3.15 -3.11 -6.03
C MET A 18 -3.24 -3.34 -4.51
N PHE A 19 -4.35 -2.96 -3.87
CA PHE A 19 -4.59 -3.21 -2.44
C PHE A 19 -5.41 -4.46 -2.17
N LEU A 20 -6.35 -4.80 -3.06
CA LEU A 20 -7.21 -5.98 -2.87
C LEU A 20 -6.51 -7.30 -3.19
N TYR A 21 -5.65 -7.32 -4.22
CA TYR A 21 -4.90 -8.51 -4.63
C TYR A 21 -4.06 -9.14 -3.51
N PRO A 22 -3.22 -8.39 -2.76
CA PRO A 22 -2.39 -8.98 -1.71
C PRO A 22 -3.18 -9.48 -0.48
N LEU A 23 -4.47 -9.14 -0.32
CA LEU A 23 -5.27 -9.54 0.83
C LEU A 23 -5.29 -11.05 1.04
N LYS A 24 -5.38 -11.83 -0.04
CA LYS A 24 -5.40 -13.29 0.06
C LYS A 24 -4.16 -13.81 0.79
N VAL A 25 -2.98 -13.30 0.43
CA VAL A 25 -1.70 -13.71 1.03
C VAL A 25 -1.58 -13.20 2.46
N LEU A 26 -1.93 -11.93 2.71
CA LEU A 26 -1.86 -11.31 4.04
C LEU A 26 -2.76 -12.01 5.06
N LEU A 27 -3.93 -12.49 4.61
CA LEU A 27 -4.89 -13.22 5.44
C LEU A 27 -4.50 -14.69 5.62
N SER A 28 -3.93 -15.34 4.59
CA SER A 28 -3.48 -16.73 4.71
C SER A 28 -2.24 -16.87 5.59
N ASP A 29 -1.35 -15.87 5.62
CA ASP A 29 -0.16 -15.85 6.47
C ASP A 29 -0.20 -14.67 7.45
N TRP A 30 -1.11 -14.79 8.41
CA TRP A 30 -1.34 -13.74 9.42
C TRP A 30 -0.11 -13.48 10.30
N GLN A 31 0.75 -14.47 10.49
CA GLN A 31 1.95 -14.31 11.30
C GLN A 31 2.97 -13.42 10.59
N VAL A 32 3.19 -13.61 9.29
CA VAL A 32 4.04 -12.71 8.48
C VAL A 32 3.47 -11.28 8.47
N THR A 33 2.15 -11.13 8.36
CA THR A 33 1.49 -9.82 8.46
C THR A 33 1.79 -9.12 9.79
N LYS A 34 1.62 -9.81 10.92
CA LYS A 34 1.94 -9.27 12.25
C LYS A 34 3.42 -8.92 12.40
N ASN A 35 4.32 -9.77 11.89
CA ASN A 35 5.77 -9.53 11.94
C ASN A 35 6.16 -8.27 11.15
N THR A 36 5.52 -8.07 10.00
CA THR A 36 5.72 -6.89 9.15
C THR A 36 5.26 -5.62 9.87
N VAL A 37 4.08 -5.65 10.49
CA VAL A 37 3.53 -4.54 11.27
C VAL A 37 4.40 -4.22 12.50
N ALA A 38 4.96 -5.24 13.15
CA ALA A 38 5.85 -5.08 14.31
C ALA A 38 7.12 -4.28 14.02
N LEU A 39 7.46 -4.04 12.75
CA LEU A 39 8.60 -3.19 12.36
C LEU A 39 8.35 -1.69 12.60
N ILE A 40 7.09 -1.27 12.67
CA ILE A 40 6.70 0.15 12.74
C ILE A 40 5.82 0.50 13.94
N VAL A 41 5.22 -0.48 14.61
CA VAL A 41 4.39 -0.24 15.81
C VAL A 41 4.92 -0.99 17.04
N PRO A 42 4.67 -0.47 18.26
CA PRO A 42 4.99 -1.19 19.50
C PRO A 42 4.34 -2.57 19.56
N LYS A 43 5.05 -3.58 20.10
CA LYS A 43 4.59 -4.99 20.19
C LYS A 43 3.17 -5.15 20.76
N ARG A 44 2.80 -4.34 21.74
CA ARG A 44 1.47 -4.36 22.39
C ARG A 44 0.34 -3.99 21.43
N LEU A 45 0.61 -3.18 20.39
CA LEU A 45 -0.36 -2.69 19.43
C LEU A 45 -0.40 -3.50 18.12
N VAL A 46 0.50 -4.48 17.95
CA VAL A 46 0.61 -5.27 16.71
C VAL A 46 -0.70 -5.96 16.34
N PRO A 47 -1.44 -6.62 17.25
CA PRO A 47 -2.69 -7.30 16.87
C PRO A 47 -3.72 -6.32 16.31
N LEU A 48 -3.95 -5.21 17.02
CA LEU A 48 -4.91 -4.18 16.61
C LEU A 48 -4.48 -3.48 15.32
N SER A 49 -3.20 -3.13 15.21
CA SER A 49 -2.67 -2.41 14.04
C SER A 49 -2.70 -3.28 12.78
N SER A 50 -2.48 -4.58 12.90
CA SER A 50 -2.56 -5.51 11.76
C SER A 50 -3.98 -5.64 11.22
N ILE A 51 -4.97 -5.70 12.12
CA ILE A 51 -6.39 -5.70 11.75
C ILE A 51 -6.75 -4.37 11.08
N LEU A 52 -6.38 -3.24 11.71
CA LEU A 52 -6.66 -1.91 11.19
C LEU A 52 -6.05 -1.71 9.80
N MET A 53 -4.82 -2.19 9.59
CA MET A 53 -4.14 -2.14 8.31
C MET A 53 -4.96 -2.84 7.21
N VAL A 54 -5.45 -4.06 7.46
CA VAL A 54 -6.29 -4.80 6.50
C VAL A 54 -7.62 -4.09 6.26
N ILE A 55 -8.25 -3.57 7.32
CA ILE A 55 -9.48 -2.78 7.22
C ILE A 55 -9.25 -1.55 6.33
N VAL A 56 -8.16 -0.82 6.54
CA VAL A 56 -7.79 0.35 5.72
C VAL A 56 -7.59 -0.04 4.25
N MET A 57 -6.93 -1.17 3.98
CA MET A 57 -6.78 -1.67 2.60
C MET A 57 -8.13 -1.93 1.93
N ILE A 58 -9.03 -2.64 2.62
CA ILE A 58 -10.34 -3.01 2.07
C ILE A 58 -11.22 -1.77 1.88
N ILE A 59 -11.42 -0.99 2.95
CA ILE A 59 -12.31 0.18 2.93
C ILE A 59 -11.75 1.25 1.99
N GLY A 60 -10.45 1.53 2.05
CA GLY A 60 -9.82 2.51 1.18
C GLY A 60 -9.90 2.13 -0.30
N ALA A 61 -9.63 0.86 -0.64
CA ALA A 61 -9.69 0.40 -2.02
C ALA A 61 -11.12 0.40 -2.57
N LEU A 62 -12.10 -0.07 -1.78
CA LEU A 62 -13.51 -0.06 -2.20
C LEU A 62 -14.07 1.36 -2.31
N SER A 63 -13.66 2.25 -1.42
CA SER A 63 -14.01 3.68 -1.48
C SER A 63 -13.56 4.33 -2.79
N ILE A 64 -12.32 4.07 -3.22
CA ILE A 64 -11.81 4.56 -4.51
C ILE A 64 -12.47 3.85 -5.69
N LEU A 65 -12.61 2.51 -5.64
CA LEU A 65 -13.19 1.71 -6.72
C LEU A 65 -14.60 2.17 -7.07
N LEU A 66 -15.46 2.31 -6.04
CA LEU A 66 -16.85 2.68 -6.21
C LEU A 66 -17.04 4.19 -6.33
N GLY A 67 -16.02 4.99 -6.02
CA GLY A 67 -16.13 6.44 -5.97
C GLY A 67 -17.04 6.93 -4.84
N PHE A 68 -17.15 6.20 -3.73
CA PHE A 68 -17.87 6.65 -2.54
C PHE A 68 -16.86 7.11 -1.49
N TYR A 69 -16.87 8.42 -1.17
CA TYR A 69 -15.89 9.04 -0.27
C TYR A 69 -14.44 8.76 -0.67
N ALA A 70 -14.14 8.71 -1.98
CA ALA A 70 -12.82 8.37 -2.52
C ALA A 70 -11.70 9.26 -1.97
N GLN A 71 -12.02 10.46 -1.48
CA GLN A 71 -11.07 11.31 -0.77
C GLN A 71 -10.57 10.73 0.54
N ILE A 72 -11.50 10.20 1.36
CA ILE A 72 -11.18 9.59 2.64
C ILE A 72 -10.40 8.30 2.37
N GLY A 73 -10.83 7.51 1.38
CA GLY A 73 -10.08 6.35 0.90
C GLY A 73 -8.66 6.74 0.44
N GLY A 74 -8.52 7.83 -0.32
CA GLY A 74 -7.25 8.38 -0.77
C GLY A 74 -6.34 8.79 0.40
N LEU A 75 -6.85 9.50 1.40
CA LEU A 75 -6.10 9.87 2.60
C LEU A 75 -5.63 8.65 3.40
N LEU A 76 -6.53 7.68 3.63
CA LEU A 76 -6.19 6.47 4.38
C LEU A 76 -5.11 5.65 3.64
N LEU A 77 -5.27 5.48 2.34
CA LEU A 77 -4.30 4.75 1.50
C LEU A 77 -3.00 5.53 1.29
N LEU A 78 -3.02 6.87 1.32
CA LEU A 78 -1.83 7.70 1.31
C LEU A 78 -0.95 7.39 2.53
N VAL A 79 -1.53 7.47 3.73
CA VAL A 79 -0.80 7.15 4.98
C VAL A 79 -0.33 5.70 4.97
N TYR A 80 -1.20 4.77 4.55
CA TYR A 80 -0.86 3.36 4.41
C TYR A 80 0.36 3.15 3.51
N CYS A 81 0.39 3.76 2.32
CA CYS A 81 1.49 3.61 1.37
C CYS A 81 2.80 4.19 1.91
N LEU A 82 2.77 5.37 2.54
CA LEU A 82 3.96 5.95 3.16
C LEU A 82 4.53 5.04 4.26
N MET A 83 3.67 4.48 5.10
CA MET A 83 4.08 3.51 6.12
C MET A 83 4.60 2.21 5.48
N GLY A 84 3.98 1.74 4.40
CA GLY A 84 4.44 0.59 3.62
C GLY A 84 5.83 0.79 3.03
N ALA A 85 6.14 1.99 2.53
CA ALA A 85 7.49 2.32 2.04
C ALA A 85 8.52 2.23 3.18
N VAL A 86 8.21 2.74 4.37
CA VAL A 86 9.06 2.63 5.56
C VAL A 86 9.30 1.18 5.95
N VAL A 87 8.25 0.35 5.95
CA VAL A 87 8.33 -1.09 6.25
C VAL A 87 9.29 -1.78 5.28
N HIS A 88 9.15 -1.56 3.98
CA HIS A 88 10.01 -2.20 2.98
C HIS A 88 11.47 -1.76 3.08
N TYR A 89 11.74 -0.48 3.35
CA TYR A 89 13.12 -0.06 3.62
C TYR A 89 13.70 -0.69 4.89
N LYS A 90 12.88 -0.83 5.95
CA LYS A 90 13.31 -1.54 7.17
C LYS A 90 13.59 -3.01 6.90
N LEU A 91 12.77 -3.69 6.10
CA LEU A 91 13.00 -5.08 5.69
C LEU A 91 14.30 -5.23 4.88
N ALA A 92 14.53 -4.37 3.89
CA ALA A 92 15.78 -4.36 3.13
C ALA A 92 17.00 -4.18 4.04
N LYS A 93 16.93 -3.24 4.99
CA LYS A 93 18.00 -3.00 5.97
C LYS A 93 18.21 -4.20 6.90
N LEU A 94 17.13 -4.85 7.34
CA LEU A 94 17.22 -6.06 8.16
C LEU A 94 17.93 -7.20 7.43
N ILE A 95 17.62 -7.41 6.14
CA ILE A 95 18.28 -8.42 5.29
C ILE A 95 19.78 -8.14 5.20
N ILE A 96 20.18 -6.90 4.89
CA ILE A 96 21.60 -6.49 4.81
C ILE A 96 22.32 -6.69 6.15
N ASN A 97 21.68 -6.32 7.26
CA ASN A 97 22.28 -6.45 8.58
C ASN A 97 22.45 -7.93 8.99
N HIS A 98 21.48 -8.80 8.67
CA HIS A 98 21.60 -10.22 8.98
C HIS A 98 22.65 -10.92 8.10
N GLN A 99 22.81 -10.48 6.85
CA GLN A 99 23.91 -10.92 6.00
C GLN A 99 25.28 -10.57 6.61
N ALA A 100 25.44 -9.34 7.12
CA ALA A 100 26.69 -8.91 7.74
C ALA A 100 27.04 -9.69 9.02
N MET A 101 26.04 -10.25 9.71
CA MET A 101 26.21 -11.06 10.93
C MET A 101 26.37 -12.56 10.66
N ALA A 102 25.87 -13.05 9.51
CA ALA A 102 26.04 -14.44 9.11
C ALA A 102 27.46 -14.62 8.55
N ASN A 103 28.37 -15.18 9.36
CA ASN A 103 29.72 -15.55 8.96
C ASN A 103 29.72 -16.24 7.59
N GLN A 104 30.46 -15.64 6.64
CA GLN A 104 30.79 -16.05 5.27
C GLN A 104 30.72 -17.57 4.98
N SER A 105 29.53 -18.17 4.93
CA SER A 105 29.34 -19.36 4.12
C SER A 105 29.22 -18.85 2.69
N ASN A 106 30.27 -19.06 1.90
CA ASN A 106 30.43 -18.66 0.49
C ASN A 106 29.42 -19.37 -0.45
N ASN A 107 28.14 -19.37 -0.11
CA ASN A 107 27.10 -19.91 -0.95
C ASN A 107 26.58 -18.81 -1.86
N ALA A 108 27.13 -18.75 -3.08
CA ALA A 108 26.72 -17.78 -4.10
C ALA A 108 25.20 -17.74 -4.31
N ALA A 109 24.52 -18.88 -4.21
CA ALA A 109 23.07 -18.95 -4.32
C ALA A 109 22.35 -18.26 -3.14
N LEU A 110 22.89 -18.33 -1.92
CA LEU A 110 22.34 -17.60 -0.77
C LEU A 110 22.50 -16.09 -0.95
N GLN A 111 23.66 -15.67 -1.45
CA GLN A 111 23.94 -14.26 -1.74
C GLN A 111 22.97 -13.70 -2.78
N GLU A 112 22.71 -14.45 -3.85
CA GLU A 112 21.75 -14.06 -4.89
C GLU A 112 20.32 -13.89 -4.33
N VAL A 113 19.87 -14.81 -3.46
CA VAL A 113 18.55 -14.70 -2.80
C VAL A 113 18.47 -13.47 -1.90
N ILE A 114 19.54 -13.15 -1.16
CA ILE A 114 19.62 -11.95 -0.32
C ILE A 114 19.53 -10.70 -1.18
N ASP A 115 20.30 -10.61 -2.26
CA ASP A 115 20.32 -9.46 -3.16
C ASP A 115 18.95 -9.26 -3.83
N MET A 116 18.32 -10.34 -4.29
CA MET A 116 16.94 -10.31 -4.80
C MET A 116 15.94 -9.84 -3.73
N GLY A 117 16.11 -10.27 -2.48
CA GLY A 117 15.29 -9.84 -1.35
C GLY A 117 15.41 -8.34 -1.06
N VAL A 118 16.63 -7.80 -1.12
CA VAL A 118 16.89 -6.37 -0.96
C VAL A 118 16.28 -5.56 -2.09
N VAL A 119 16.57 -5.92 -3.35
CA VAL A 119 16.03 -5.22 -4.54
C VAL A 119 14.50 -5.30 -4.58
N GLY A 120 13.93 -6.45 -4.24
CA GLY A 120 12.48 -6.66 -4.14
C GLY A 120 11.82 -5.72 -3.12
N ASN A 121 12.44 -5.53 -1.96
CA ASN A 121 11.93 -4.59 -0.95
C ASN A 121 12.13 -3.13 -1.35
N VAL A 122 13.31 -2.74 -1.86
CA VAL A 122 13.56 -1.35 -2.30
C VAL A 122 12.61 -0.94 -3.43
N SER A 123 12.43 -1.79 -4.43
CA SER A 123 11.47 -1.53 -5.52
C SER A 123 10.03 -1.49 -5.02
N SER A 124 9.66 -2.32 -4.04
CA SER A 124 8.33 -2.26 -3.41
C SER A 124 8.11 -0.96 -2.62
N ALA A 125 9.15 -0.42 -1.98
CA ALA A 125 9.10 0.89 -1.34
C ALA A 125 8.87 2.01 -2.37
N GLN A 126 9.55 1.96 -3.52
CA GLN A 126 9.35 2.90 -4.62
C GLN A 126 7.92 2.82 -5.19
N LYS A 127 7.38 1.62 -5.39
CA LYS A 127 5.97 1.42 -5.80
C LYS A 127 5.01 2.08 -4.82
N ASN A 128 5.26 1.97 -3.51
CA ASN A 128 4.44 2.62 -2.50
C ASN A 128 4.48 4.15 -2.58
N PHE A 129 5.58 4.79 -2.99
CA PHE A 129 5.57 6.24 -3.26
C PHE A 129 4.72 6.62 -4.46
N VAL A 130 4.77 5.82 -5.53
CA VAL A 130 3.91 6.03 -6.70
C VAL A 130 2.44 5.87 -6.31
N LEU A 131 2.11 4.82 -5.56
CA LEU A 131 0.75 4.62 -5.06
C LEU A 131 0.33 5.75 -4.13
N ALA A 132 1.20 6.22 -3.23
CA ALA A 132 0.94 7.37 -2.38
C ALA A 132 0.61 8.63 -3.20
N ALA A 133 1.34 8.90 -4.30
CA ALA A 133 1.04 10.03 -5.18
C ALA A 133 -0.35 9.91 -5.83
N VAL A 134 -0.73 8.70 -6.27
CA VAL A 134 -2.08 8.45 -6.80
C VAL A 134 -3.15 8.53 -5.70
N ALA A 135 -2.85 8.10 -4.48
CA ALA A 135 -3.71 8.27 -3.31
C ALA A 135 -3.96 9.74 -3.01
N PHE A 136 -2.90 10.55 -3.07
CA PHE A 136 -2.96 12.00 -2.89
C PHE A 136 -3.80 12.66 -3.99
N PHE A 137 -3.67 12.21 -5.24
CA PHE A 137 -4.57 12.62 -6.32
C PHE A 137 -6.04 12.31 -5.98
N PHE A 138 -6.37 11.10 -5.52
CA PHE A 138 -7.73 10.77 -5.09
C PHE A 138 -8.18 11.53 -3.83
N MET A 139 -7.25 11.87 -2.93
CA MET A 139 -7.54 12.70 -1.77
C MET A 139 -8.02 14.09 -2.19
N LEU A 140 -7.37 14.70 -3.18
CA LEU A 140 -7.69 16.04 -3.67
C LEU A 140 -8.90 16.08 -4.62
N LEU A 141 -8.95 15.15 -5.57
CA LEU A 141 -9.87 15.17 -6.71
C LEU A 141 -10.90 14.04 -6.70
N GLY A 142 -10.82 13.12 -5.73
CA GLY A 142 -11.82 12.09 -5.54
C GLY A 142 -13.15 12.68 -5.08
N SER A 143 -14.21 11.89 -5.20
CA SER A 143 -15.54 12.23 -4.70
C SER A 143 -15.56 12.29 -3.17
N GLY A 144 -16.18 13.34 -2.61
CA GLY A 144 -16.34 13.49 -1.16
C GLY A 144 -16.67 14.91 -0.71
N PRO A 145 -16.95 15.10 0.59
CA PRO A 145 -17.32 16.39 1.20
C PRO A 145 -16.26 17.48 1.02
N MET A 146 -14.99 17.11 0.90
CA MET A 146 -13.86 18.04 0.88
C MET A 146 -13.21 18.11 -0.51
N SER A 147 -13.92 17.67 -1.56
CA SER A 147 -13.37 17.56 -2.92
C SER A 147 -13.16 18.92 -3.54
N LEU A 148 -12.02 19.10 -4.20
CA LEU A 148 -11.75 20.32 -4.96
C LEU A 148 -12.58 20.41 -6.24
N THR A 149 -13.21 19.30 -6.69
CA THR A 149 -13.85 19.22 -8.01
C THR A 149 -15.32 18.78 -8.02
N ALA A 150 -15.89 18.19 -6.95
CA ALA A 150 -17.33 17.85 -6.95
C ALA A 150 -17.97 17.71 -5.54
N PRO A 151 -19.17 18.27 -5.29
CA PRO A 151 -19.89 18.09 -4.03
C PRO A 151 -20.54 16.69 -3.95
N PHE A 152 -20.24 15.97 -2.86
CA PHE A 152 -20.95 14.85 -2.19
C PHE A 152 -21.53 13.65 -2.99
N PHE A 153 -22.07 13.80 -4.20
CA PHE A 153 -22.91 12.79 -4.88
C PHE A 153 -22.75 12.68 -6.40
N GLN A 154 -21.58 13.01 -6.95
CA GLN A 154 -21.25 12.63 -8.34
C GLN A 154 -20.14 11.58 -8.35
N PRO A 155 -20.47 10.27 -8.18
CA PRO A 155 -19.47 9.21 -8.25
C PRO A 155 -18.80 9.10 -9.63
N TRP A 156 -19.36 9.73 -10.68
CA TRP A 156 -19.01 9.48 -12.09
C TRP A 156 -18.81 10.72 -12.98
N ILE A 157 -18.99 11.95 -12.49
CA ILE A 157 -18.96 13.14 -13.35
C ILE A 157 -17.73 13.99 -13.04
N VAL A 158 -16.84 14.07 -14.03
CA VAL A 158 -15.77 15.05 -14.14
C VAL A 158 -16.33 16.13 -15.07
N TYR A 159 -16.43 17.37 -14.60
CA TYR A 159 -16.76 18.51 -15.45
C TYR A 159 -15.57 18.87 -16.35
#